data_AF-A0A843T5E9-F1
#
_entry.id   AF-A0A843T5E9-F1
#
_cell.length_a   1.000
_cell.length_b   1.000
_cell.length_c   1.000
_cell.angle_alpha   90.00
_cell.angle_beta   90.00
_cell.angle_gamma   90.00
#
_symmetry.space_group_name_H-M   'P 1'
#
loop_
_entity.id
_entity.type
_entity.pdbx_description
1 polymer ?
#
loop_
_entity_poly.entity_id
_entity_poly.type
_entity_poly.pdbx_seq_one_letter_code
_entity_poly.pdbx_strand_id
1 'polypeptide(L)'
;DRRLGPAFRFFNRHRVTDEKGKVLGYKDLDRLRENLGPVLLRRTRTSVMKDLPERTTEIVRIPPTAEQLDLELAQMKVVSSIVNKKYLSEMDLLRLQKALLLARMNANSTFLVDKQEPGYSSKLARLAELFEELAAEDARKIVLFSEWTTMLGLIERHIERLGLAYVRLDGSVPQKNRQRLVDRFQRDAACRLFITTNAGSTGLNLQAANTVINVDLPWNPAVLEQRISRAHRMGQKNPVQVYLLVTEDTIEEKLL
;
A
#
# COMPACT_ATOMS: atom_id res chain seq x y z
N ASP A 1 0.05 -33.11 -18.81
CA ASP A 1 0.56 -31.89 -19.47
C ASP A 1 1.57 -31.09 -18.64
N ARG A 2 2.88 -31.33 -18.80
CA ARG A 2 3.93 -30.43 -18.29
C ARG A 2 4.27 -29.36 -19.35
N ARG A 3 3.35 -28.43 -19.62
CA ARG A 3 3.49 -27.41 -20.68
C ARG A 3 4.74 -26.52 -20.54
N LEU A 4 5.15 -26.22 -19.30
CA LEU A 4 6.33 -25.40 -19.01
C LEU A 4 7.61 -26.23 -18.83
N GLY A 5 7.50 -27.56 -18.78
CA GLY A 5 8.61 -28.45 -18.44
C GLY A 5 9.13 -28.26 -17.00
N PRO A 6 10.24 -28.93 -16.66
CA PRO A 6 10.91 -28.78 -15.37
C PRO A 6 11.61 -27.41 -15.24
N ALA A 7 11.72 -26.91 -14.00
CA ALA A 7 12.21 -25.57 -13.67
C ALA A 7 13.56 -25.22 -14.33
N PHE A 8 14.52 -26.15 -14.37
CA PHE A 8 15.82 -25.91 -15.00
C PHE A 8 15.72 -25.58 -16.50
N ARG A 9 14.83 -26.26 -17.25
CA ARG A 9 14.59 -25.99 -18.68
C ARG A 9 13.82 -24.71 -18.88
N PHE A 10 12.92 -24.38 -17.96
CA PHE A 10 12.17 -23.13 -17.99
C PHE A 10 13.09 -21.93 -17.78
N PHE A 11 13.93 -21.97 -16.73
CA PHE A 11 14.86 -20.88 -16.43
C PHE A 11 15.94 -20.74 -17.50
N ASN A 12 16.52 -21.82 -18.01
CA ASN A 12 17.50 -21.72 -19.11
C ASN A 12 16.90 -21.05 -20.36
N ARG A 13 15.63 -21.37 -20.68
CA ARG A 13 14.95 -20.81 -21.85
C ARG A 13 14.53 -19.36 -21.67
N HIS A 14 14.00 -18.98 -20.50
CA HIS A 14 13.35 -17.67 -20.34
C HIS A 14 14.13 -16.67 -19.48
N ARG A 15 15.21 -17.08 -18.83
CA ARG A 15 16.02 -16.22 -17.95
C ARG A 15 17.37 -15.94 -18.59
N VAL A 16 17.80 -14.69 -18.55
CA VAL A 16 19.17 -14.28 -18.89
C VAL A 16 19.90 -14.03 -17.59
N THR A 17 21.06 -14.65 -17.40
CA THR A 17 21.89 -14.46 -16.19
C THR A 17 23.30 -14.04 -16.57
N ASP A 18 23.97 -13.33 -15.67
CA ASP A 18 25.42 -13.13 -15.73
C ASP A 18 26.17 -14.43 -15.34
N GLU A 19 27.51 -14.37 -15.39
CA GLU A 19 28.41 -15.47 -15.00
C GLU A 19 28.28 -15.87 -13.52
N LYS A 20 27.70 -15.00 -12.69
CA LYS A 20 27.46 -15.23 -11.26
C LYS A 20 26.03 -15.69 -10.96
N GLY A 21 25.21 -15.90 -11.99
CA GLY A 21 23.83 -16.34 -11.88
C GLY A 21 22.80 -15.25 -11.55
N LYS A 22 23.20 -13.97 -11.53
CA LYS A 22 22.28 -12.83 -11.32
C LYS A 22 21.42 -12.64 -12.56
N VAL A 23 20.10 -12.49 -12.37
CA VAL A 23 19.15 -12.29 -13.47
C VAL A 23 19.33 -10.90 -14.08
N LEU A 24 19.74 -10.85 -15.34
CA LEU A 24 19.90 -9.62 -16.13
C LEU A 24 18.64 -9.27 -16.91
N GLY A 25 17.79 -10.26 -17.17
CA GLY A 25 16.56 -10.04 -17.91
C GLY A 25 15.87 -11.34 -18.28
N TYR A 26 14.90 -11.23 -19.18
CA TYR A 26 14.11 -12.34 -19.66
C TYR A 26 14.14 -12.37 -21.19
N LYS A 27 14.08 -13.57 -21.77
CA LYS A 27 14.06 -13.79 -23.21
C LYS A 27 12.95 -14.76 -23.60
N ASP A 28 12.61 -14.81 -24.89
CA ASP A 28 11.61 -15.73 -25.45
C ASP A 28 10.22 -15.65 -24.77
N LEU A 29 9.83 -14.44 -24.32
CA LEU A 29 8.57 -14.24 -23.61
C LEU A 29 7.35 -14.44 -24.51
N ASP A 30 7.46 -14.19 -25.81
CA ASP A 30 6.34 -14.39 -26.74
C ASP A 30 6.00 -15.86 -26.91
N ARG A 31 7.01 -16.72 -27.00
CA ARG A 31 6.83 -18.18 -27.00
C ARG A 31 6.20 -18.68 -25.69
N LEU A 32 6.56 -18.07 -24.56
CA LEU A 32 5.92 -18.36 -23.28
C LEU A 32 4.44 -17.93 -23.29
N ARG A 33 4.12 -16.78 -23.86
CA ARG A 33 2.74 -16.29 -24.02
C ARG A 33 1.93 -17.21 -24.91
N GLU A 34 2.46 -17.67 -26.04
CA GLU A 34 1.80 -18.62 -26.94
C GLU A 34 1.51 -19.96 -26.25
N ASN A 35 2.50 -20.53 -25.56
CA ASN A 35 2.33 -21.78 -24.81
C ASN A 35 1.27 -21.67 -23.70
N LEU A 36 1.15 -20.49 -23.09
CA LEU A 36 0.15 -20.20 -22.07
C LEU A 36 -1.20 -19.82 -22.67
N GLY A 37 -1.26 -19.32 -23.91
CA GLY A 37 -2.47 -18.78 -24.56
C GLY A 37 -3.70 -19.68 -24.48
N PRO A 38 -3.61 -21.01 -24.73
CA PRO A 38 -4.76 -21.91 -24.65
C PRO A 38 -5.33 -22.12 -23.23
N VAL A 39 -4.59 -21.74 -22.18
CA VAL A 39 -4.97 -21.96 -20.77
C VAL A 39 -5.00 -20.68 -19.94
N LEU A 40 -4.41 -19.59 -20.43
CA LEU A 40 -4.30 -18.31 -19.77
C LEU A 40 -4.97 -17.23 -20.62
N LEU A 41 -6.21 -16.89 -20.28
CA LEU A 41 -6.85 -15.72 -20.84
C LEU A 41 -6.36 -14.47 -20.11
N ARG A 42 -5.41 -13.75 -20.73
CA ARG A 42 -4.96 -12.45 -20.23
C ARG A 42 -5.59 -11.32 -21.04
N ARG A 43 -6.36 -10.47 -20.38
CA ARG A 43 -6.83 -9.19 -20.93
C ARG A 43 -6.17 -8.05 -20.17
N THR A 44 -5.61 -7.07 -20.87
CA THR A 44 -5.07 -5.86 -20.22
C THR A 44 -6.19 -4.84 -20.06
N ARG A 45 -6.08 -3.96 -19.05
CA ARG A 45 -7.10 -2.91 -18.83
C ARG A 45 -7.27 -2.04 -20.09
N THR A 46 -6.15 -1.68 -20.73
CA THR A 46 -6.10 -0.91 -21.97
C THR A 46 -6.75 -1.61 -23.16
N SER A 47 -6.75 -2.95 -23.21
CA SER A 47 -7.36 -3.70 -24.31
C SER A 47 -8.89 -3.87 -24.18
N VAL A 48 -9.48 -3.51 -23.03
CA VAL A 48 -10.91 -3.77 -22.75
C VAL A 48 -11.67 -2.51 -22.34
N MET A 49 -11.00 -1.53 -21.73
CA MET A 49 -11.66 -0.34 -21.17
C MET A 49 -11.40 0.87 -22.04
N LYS A 50 -12.45 1.33 -22.74
CA LYS A 50 -12.45 2.60 -23.49
C LYS A 50 -12.81 3.81 -22.60
N ASP A 51 -13.43 3.59 -21.43
CA ASP A 51 -14.08 4.64 -20.65
C ASP A 51 -13.73 4.62 -19.15
N LEU A 52 -12.45 4.52 -18.76
CA LEU A 52 -12.08 4.92 -17.39
C LEU A 52 -11.65 6.39 -17.37
N PRO A 53 -12.13 7.17 -16.39
CA PRO A 53 -11.63 8.52 -16.17
C PRO A 53 -10.17 8.48 -15.72
N GLU A 54 -9.50 9.61 -15.88
CA GLU A 54 -8.08 9.74 -15.60
C GLU A 54 -7.75 9.44 -14.13
N ARG A 55 -6.52 8.95 -13.92
CA ARG A 55 -5.94 8.72 -12.60
C ARG A 55 -4.70 9.59 -12.45
N THR A 56 -4.69 10.44 -11.44
CA THR A 56 -3.48 11.17 -11.03
C THR A 56 -2.88 10.49 -9.80
N THR A 57 -1.56 10.43 -9.73
CA THR A 57 -0.84 9.89 -8.57
C THR A 57 0.16 10.91 -8.10
N GLU A 58 0.01 11.33 -6.86
CA GLU A 58 0.83 12.33 -6.20
C GLU A 58 1.59 11.66 -5.05
N ILE A 59 2.91 11.85 -5.04
CA ILE A 59 3.78 11.38 -3.96
C ILE A 59 3.96 12.55 -3.01
N VAL A 60 3.32 12.46 -1.85
CA VAL A 60 3.42 13.46 -0.78
C VAL A 60 4.61 13.08 0.09
N ARG A 61 5.72 13.78 -0.12
CA ARG A 61 6.92 13.64 0.69
C ARG A 61 6.77 14.44 1.99
N ILE A 62 7.08 13.79 3.11
CA ILE A 62 6.85 14.33 4.44
C ILE A 62 8.16 14.20 5.23
N PRO A 63 8.73 15.30 5.73
CA PRO A 63 9.92 15.21 6.57
C PRO A 63 9.59 14.49 7.90
N PRO A 64 10.46 13.61 8.40
CA PRO A 64 10.27 12.96 9.69
C PRO A 64 10.43 13.95 10.85
N THR A 65 9.83 13.65 12.01
CA THR A 65 10.23 14.32 13.26
C THR A 65 11.63 13.84 13.69
N ALA A 66 12.28 14.57 14.59
CA ALA A 66 13.58 14.17 15.14
C ALA A 66 13.52 12.78 15.80
N GLU A 67 12.46 12.50 16.54
CA GLU A 67 12.24 11.22 17.23
C GLU A 67 12.04 10.06 16.23
N GLN A 68 11.31 10.31 15.13
CA GLN A 68 11.18 9.34 14.05
C GLN A 68 12.54 9.10 13.39
N LEU A 69 13.31 10.14 13.10
CA LEU A 69 14.62 10.01 12.47
C LEU A 69 15.60 9.23 13.35
N ASP A 70 15.63 9.50 14.65
CA ASP A 70 16.50 8.81 15.61
C ASP A 70 16.22 7.31 15.66
N LEU A 71 14.93 6.94 15.74
CA LEU A 71 14.51 5.54 15.72
C LEU A 71 14.83 4.87 14.37
N GLU A 72 14.64 5.58 13.26
CA GLU A 72 14.95 5.07 11.92
C GLU A 72 16.45 4.76 11.80
N LEU A 73 17.31 5.70 12.20
CA LEU A 73 18.76 5.53 12.19
C LEU A 73 19.19 4.36 13.08
N ALA A 74 18.55 4.17 14.24
CA ALA A 74 18.81 3.03 15.12
C ALA A 74 18.46 1.70 14.43
N GLN A 75 17.31 1.59 13.78
CA GLN A 75 16.93 0.37 13.04
C GLN A 75 17.84 0.13 11.83
N MET A 76 18.19 1.18 11.08
CA MET A 76 19.03 1.08 9.89
C MET A 76 20.48 0.70 10.23
N LYS A 77 21.00 1.06 11.42
CA LYS A 77 22.27 0.53 11.93
C LYS A 77 22.22 -0.99 12.12
N VAL A 78 21.13 -1.52 12.68
CA VAL A 78 20.94 -2.96 12.83
C VAL A 78 20.89 -3.65 11.47
N VAL A 79 20.10 -3.11 10.53
CA VAL A 79 20.00 -3.61 9.15
C VAL A 79 21.38 -3.66 8.50
N SER A 80 22.13 -2.56 8.53
CA SER A 80 23.47 -2.47 7.94
C SER A 80 24.45 -3.46 8.56
N SER A 81 24.42 -3.63 9.89
CA SER A 81 25.29 -4.58 10.59
C SER A 81 25.07 -6.04 10.18
N ILE A 82 23.84 -6.38 9.76
CA ILE A 82 23.45 -7.73 9.35
C ILE A 82 23.75 -7.94 7.86
N VAL A 83 23.35 -7.00 7.00
CA VAL A 83 23.51 -7.12 5.54
C VAL A 83 24.98 -7.21 5.11
N ASN A 84 25.90 -6.63 5.89
CA ASN A 84 27.34 -6.68 5.61
C ASN A 84 28.02 -8.01 6.03
N LYS A 85 27.28 -8.97 6.61
CA LYS A 85 27.85 -10.28 6.97
C LYS A 85 28.03 -11.16 5.74
N LYS A 86 29.14 -11.92 5.70
CA LYS A 86 29.43 -12.89 4.63
C LYS A 86 28.41 -14.04 4.57
N TYR A 87 27.90 -14.46 5.72
CA TYR A 87 26.88 -15.50 5.86
C TYR A 87 25.81 -15.03 6.83
N LEU A 88 24.55 -15.28 6.50
CA LEU A 88 23.40 -14.92 7.33
C LEU A 88 22.87 -16.16 8.04
N SER A 89 22.81 -16.09 9.37
CA SER A 89 22.10 -17.10 10.17
C SER A 89 20.59 -16.87 10.13
N GLU A 90 19.80 -17.86 10.55
CA GLU A 90 18.36 -17.69 10.72
C GLU A 90 18.04 -16.57 11.73
N MET A 91 18.83 -16.47 12.80
CA MET A 91 18.70 -15.39 13.78
C MET A 91 18.98 -14.01 13.16
N ASP A 92 19.94 -13.91 12.24
CA ASP A 92 20.21 -12.67 11.51
C ASP A 92 19.04 -12.28 10.61
N LEU A 93 18.43 -13.25 9.90
CA LEU A 93 17.25 -13.01 9.08
C LEU A 93 16.06 -12.53 9.93
N LEU A 94 15.83 -13.14 11.10
CA LEU A 94 14.77 -12.72 12.02
C LEU A 94 15.01 -11.30 12.55
N ARG A 95 16.26 -10.97 12.94
CA ARG A 95 16.62 -9.62 13.40
C ARG A 95 16.49 -8.57 12.30
N LEU A 96 16.87 -8.93 11.07
CA LEU A 96 16.72 -8.07 9.89
C LEU A 96 15.24 -7.78 9.60
N GLN A 97 14.39 -8.82 9.56
CA GLN A 97 12.96 -8.67 9.36
C GLN A 97 12.32 -7.81 10.45
N LYS A 98 12.70 -8.02 11.72
CA LYS A 98 12.24 -7.19 12.84
C LYS A 98 12.65 -5.73 12.67
N ALA A 99 13.91 -5.45 12.36
CA ALA A 99 14.41 -4.09 12.20
C ALA A 99 13.69 -3.36 11.04
N LEU A 100 13.50 -4.03 9.90
CA LEU A 100 12.77 -3.48 8.76
C LEU A 100 11.28 -3.26 9.07
N LEU A 101 10.66 -4.17 9.83
CA LEU A 101 9.29 -4.01 10.29
C LEU A 101 9.15 -2.78 11.21
N LEU A 102 10.05 -2.62 12.17
CA LEU A 102 10.07 -1.48 13.09
C LEU A 102 10.32 -0.16 12.37
N ALA A 103 11.24 -0.12 11.39
CA ALA A 103 11.49 1.06 10.55
C ALA A 103 10.20 1.51 9.82
N ARG A 104 9.45 0.56 9.23
CA ARG A 104 8.17 0.87 8.57
C ARG A 104 7.09 1.35 9.53
N MET A 105 7.04 0.78 10.73
CA MET A 105 6.10 1.22 11.76
C MET A 105 6.45 2.64 12.23
N ASN A 106 7.75 2.91 12.44
CA ASN A 106 8.28 4.20 12.84
C ASN A 106 8.02 5.31 11.80
N ALA A 107 8.18 5.02 10.51
CA ALA A 107 7.87 5.96 9.43
C ALA A 107 6.40 6.45 9.47
N ASN A 108 5.49 5.65 10.04
CA ASN A 108 4.11 6.06 10.30
C ASN A 108 3.97 6.81 11.62
N SER A 109 4.39 6.21 12.73
CA SER A 109 4.45 6.86 14.04
C SER A 109 5.34 6.09 15.00
N THR A 110 6.04 6.79 15.88
CA THR A 110 6.81 6.17 16.97
C THR A 110 5.92 5.33 17.89
N PHE A 111 4.68 5.74 18.12
CA PHE A 111 3.70 5.00 18.93
C PHE A 111 3.39 3.61 18.36
N LEU A 112 3.56 3.40 17.05
CA LEU A 112 3.38 2.06 16.50
C LEU A 112 4.44 1.09 17.04
N VAL A 113 5.66 1.56 17.27
CA VAL A 113 6.83 0.77 17.67
C VAL A 113 6.76 0.37 19.14
N ASP A 114 6.63 1.34 20.05
CA ASP A 114 6.81 1.12 21.50
C ASP A 114 5.51 1.27 22.32
N LYS A 115 4.45 1.81 21.72
CA LYS A 115 3.17 2.12 22.38
C LYS A 115 3.31 3.14 23.53
N GLN A 116 4.33 4.00 23.48
CA GLN A 116 4.56 5.02 24.51
C GLN A 116 4.05 6.40 24.07
N GLU A 117 3.44 7.12 25.02
CA GLU A 117 3.01 8.51 24.81
C GLU A 117 4.06 9.47 25.39
N PRO A 118 4.33 10.62 24.74
CA PRO A 118 3.70 11.09 23.51
C PRO A 118 4.17 10.32 22.26
N GLY A 119 3.22 9.93 21.41
CA GLY A 119 3.52 9.41 20.08
C GLY A 119 3.82 10.52 19.06
N TYR A 120 4.91 10.38 18.30
CA TYR A 120 5.31 11.34 17.26
C TYR A 120 4.98 10.79 15.87
N SER A 121 4.43 11.64 14.99
CA SER A 121 4.06 11.29 13.62
C SER A 121 3.90 12.53 12.75
N SER A 122 4.85 12.76 11.84
CA SER A 122 4.71 13.79 10.82
C SER A 122 3.58 13.48 9.82
N LYS A 123 3.32 12.20 9.54
CA LYS A 123 2.20 11.77 8.68
C LYS A 123 0.84 12.12 9.24
N LEU A 124 0.61 11.98 10.55
CA LEU A 124 -0.68 12.36 11.16
C LEU A 124 -0.92 13.86 11.05
N ALA A 125 0.13 14.68 11.23
CA ALA A 125 0.04 16.12 11.04
C ALA A 125 -0.35 16.46 9.59
N ARG A 126 0.38 15.92 8.60
CA ARG A 126 0.07 16.17 7.19
C ARG A 126 -1.29 15.60 6.77
N LEU A 127 -1.72 14.47 7.33
CA LEU A 127 -3.04 13.90 7.09
C LEU A 127 -4.15 14.81 7.60
N ALA A 128 -3.96 15.47 8.74
CA ALA A 128 -4.95 16.40 9.28
C ALA A 128 -5.15 17.59 8.32
N GLU A 129 -4.05 18.20 7.86
CA GLU A 129 -4.07 19.26 6.85
C GLU A 129 -4.75 18.79 5.56
N LEU A 130 -4.36 17.60 5.06
CA LEU A 130 -4.95 17.04 3.84
C LEU A 130 -6.45 16.75 4.01
N PHE A 131 -6.90 16.34 5.19
CA PHE A 131 -8.34 16.18 5.43
C PHE A 131 -9.09 17.51 5.42
N GLU A 132 -8.52 18.57 5.96
CA GLU A 132 -9.11 19.91 5.90
C GLU A 132 -9.19 20.42 4.45
N GLU A 133 -8.10 20.30 3.69
CA GLU A 133 -8.02 20.65 2.26
C GLU A 133 -9.09 19.89 1.46
N LEU A 134 -9.14 18.56 1.60
CA LEU A 134 -10.06 17.71 0.84
C LEU A 134 -11.51 17.79 1.33
N ALA A 135 -11.75 18.13 2.61
CA ALA A 135 -13.08 18.33 3.15
C ALA A 135 -13.71 19.63 2.63
N ALA A 136 -12.92 20.64 2.29
CA ALA A 136 -13.42 21.88 1.71
C ALA A 136 -14.01 21.69 0.30
N GLU A 137 -13.59 20.67 -0.44
CA GLU A 137 -14.18 20.31 -1.73
C GLU A 137 -15.51 19.57 -1.55
N ASP A 138 -16.59 20.06 -2.16
CA ASP A 138 -17.90 19.41 -2.09
C ASP A 138 -17.89 18.00 -2.71
N ALA A 139 -18.68 17.10 -2.12
CA ALA A 139 -18.92 15.73 -2.61
C ALA A 139 -17.68 14.81 -2.75
N ARG A 140 -16.49 15.21 -2.26
CA ARG A 140 -15.31 14.35 -2.29
C ARG A 140 -15.45 13.18 -1.31
N LYS A 141 -15.23 11.96 -1.81
CA LYS A 141 -15.22 10.71 -1.03
C LYS A 141 -13.85 10.07 -1.07
N ILE A 142 -13.32 9.79 0.10
CA ILE A 142 -11.93 9.41 0.33
C ILE A 142 -11.89 7.99 0.88
N VAL A 143 -11.07 7.14 0.26
CA VAL A 143 -10.68 5.84 0.81
C VAL A 143 -9.25 5.93 1.29
N LEU A 144 -9.03 5.66 2.57
CA LEU A 144 -7.72 5.67 3.19
C LEU A 144 -7.29 4.24 3.53
N PHE A 145 -6.07 3.88 3.14
CA PHE A 145 -5.45 2.61 3.45
C PHE A 145 -4.26 2.76 4.39
N SER A 146 -4.18 1.89 5.39
CA SER A 146 -2.97 1.67 6.20
C SER A 146 -2.81 0.19 6.53
N GLU A 147 -1.59 -0.36 6.54
CA GLU A 147 -1.34 -1.73 6.99
C GLU A 147 -1.62 -1.94 8.49
N TRP A 148 -1.57 -0.88 9.28
CA TRP A 148 -1.56 -0.96 10.74
C TRP A 148 -2.89 -0.53 11.34
N THR A 149 -3.56 -1.46 12.06
CA THR A 149 -4.80 -1.14 12.80
C THR A 149 -4.58 -0.09 13.89
N THR A 150 -3.38 -0.04 14.50
CA THR A 150 -3.03 1.04 15.43
C THR A 150 -3.00 2.39 14.74
N MET A 151 -2.44 2.48 13.52
CA MET A 151 -2.41 3.73 12.76
C MET A 151 -3.82 4.20 12.41
N LEU A 152 -4.70 3.29 12.00
CA LEU A 152 -6.12 3.62 11.79
C LEU A 152 -6.74 4.21 13.06
N GLY A 153 -6.47 3.63 14.23
CA GLY A 153 -6.96 4.16 15.51
C GLY A 153 -6.42 5.56 15.85
N LEU A 154 -5.17 5.87 15.48
CA LEU A 154 -4.63 7.22 15.62
C LEU A 154 -5.32 8.20 14.66
N ILE A 155 -5.51 7.79 13.40
CA ILE A 155 -6.20 8.58 12.36
C ILE A 155 -7.65 8.87 12.75
N GLU A 156 -8.37 7.91 13.32
CA GLU A 156 -9.76 8.10 13.80
C GLU A 156 -9.87 9.27 14.77
N ARG A 157 -8.94 9.40 15.72
CA ARG A 157 -8.92 10.51 16.68
C ARG A 157 -8.84 11.87 15.97
N HIS A 158 -8.12 11.96 14.86
CA HIS A 158 -8.03 13.19 14.06
C HIS A 158 -9.32 13.43 13.27
N ILE A 159 -9.87 12.40 12.64
CA ILE A 159 -11.14 12.48 11.89
C ILE A 159 -12.28 12.94 12.83
N GLU A 160 -12.33 12.39 14.04
CA GLU A 160 -13.34 12.74 15.06
C GLU A 160 -13.21 14.19 15.53
N ARG A 161 -11.99 14.70 15.73
CA ARG A 161 -11.76 16.11 16.05
C ARG A 161 -12.24 17.06 14.95
N LEU A 162 -12.13 16.65 13.69
CA LEU A 162 -12.63 17.39 12.53
C LEU A 162 -14.15 17.22 12.33
N GLY A 163 -14.82 16.37 13.12
CA GLY A 163 -16.26 16.13 13.01
C GLY A 163 -16.69 15.43 11.71
N LEU A 164 -15.76 14.76 11.03
CA LEU A 164 -16.03 14.13 9.73
C LEU A 164 -16.67 12.75 9.91
N ALA A 165 -17.75 12.47 9.19
CA ALA A 165 -18.37 11.14 9.24
C ALA A 165 -17.58 10.12 8.40
N TYR A 166 -17.28 8.99 9.03
CA TYR A 166 -16.46 7.93 8.43
C TYR A 166 -17.01 6.53 8.72
N VAL A 167 -16.47 5.55 7.99
CA VAL A 167 -16.58 4.14 8.32
C VAL A 167 -15.20 3.50 8.38
N ARG A 168 -15.01 2.57 9.32
CA ARG A 168 -13.79 1.78 9.46
C ARG A 168 -14.05 0.33 9.09
N LEU A 169 -13.17 -0.24 8.26
CA LEU A 169 -13.15 -1.68 7.98
C LEU A 169 -11.76 -2.25 8.20
N ASP A 170 -11.63 -3.16 9.15
CA ASP A 170 -10.42 -3.95 9.34
C ASP A 170 -10.76 -5.44 9.51
N GLY A 171 -9.74 -6.25 9.85
CA GLY A 171 -9.88 -7.69 10.01
C GLY A 171 -10.84 -8.13 11.11
N SER A 172 -11.12 -7.26 12.09
CA SER A 172 -12.05 -7.56 13.19
C SER A 172 -13.51 -7.51 12.77
N VAL A 173 -13.84 -6.83 11.67
CA VAL A 173 -15.22 -6.68 11.19
C VAL A 173 -15.71 -7.99 10.56
N PRO A 174 -16.75 -8.64 11.13
CA PRO A 174 -17.31 -9.87 10.57
C PRO A 174 -17.79 -9.68 9.14
N GLN A 175 -17.59 -10.68 8.29
CA GLN A 175 -17.91 -10.60 6.86
C GLN A 175 -19.35 -10.16 6.59
N LYS A 176 -20.32 -10.64 7.37
CA LYS A 176 -21.75 -10.26 7.28
C LYS A 176 -22.01 -8.75 7.46
N ASN A 177 -21.15 -8.04 8.18
CA ASN A 177 -21.31 -6.61 8.47
C ASN A 177 -20.57 -5.73 7.46
N ARG A 178 -19.63 -6.27 6.69
CA ARG A 178 -18.79 -5.49 5.75
C ARG A 178 -19.63 -4.80 4.68
N GLN A 179 -20.64 -5.48 4.14
CA GLN A 179 -21.51 -4.89 3.11
C GLN A 179 -22.24 -3.64 3.61
N ARG A 180 -22.72 -3.65 4.87
CA ARG A 180 -23.38 -2.49 5.47
C ARG A 180 -22.47 -1.25 5.54
N LEU A 181 -21.19 -1.44 5.84
CA LEU A 181 -20.21 -0.35 5.87
C LEU A 181 -19.96 0.22 4.48
N VAL A 182 -19.81 -0.66 3.49
CA VAL A 182 -19.65 -0.28 2.08
C VAL A 182 -20.90 0.48 1.60
N ASP A 183 -22.09 -0.02 1.90
CA ASP A 183 -23.35 0.60 1.50
C ASP A 183 -23.51 1.99 2.13
N ARG A 184 -23.17 2.15 3.42
CA ARG A 184 -23.14 3.46 4.08
C ARG A 184 -22.20 4.40 3.36
N PHE A 185 -20.95 4.01 3.15
CA PHE A 185 -19.98 4.87 2.45
C PHE A 185 -20.39 5.19 1.01
N GLN A 186 -21.07 4.30 0.29
CA GLN A 186 -21.52 4.58 -1.06
C GLN A 186 -22.73 5.54 -1.10
N ARG A 187 -23.73 5.31 -0.24
CA ARG A 187 -25.05 5.96 -0.34
C ARG A 187 -25.24 7.18 0.56
N ASP A 188 -24.57 7.21 1.71
CA ASP A 188 -24.63 8.34 2.64
C ASP A 188 -23.74 9.47 2.13
N ALA A 189 -24.31 10.64 1.86
CA ALA A 189 -23.58 11.81 1.39
C ALA A 189 -22.71 12.42 2.49
N ALA A 190 -23.11 12.30 3.75
CA ALA A 190 -22.34 12.79 4.89
C ALA A 190 -21.12 11.90 5.17
N CYS A 191 -21.21 10.59 4.90
CA CYS A 191 -20.10 9.66 5.08
C CYS A 191 -19.07 9.80 3.94
N ARG A 192 -18.07 10.65 4.18
CA ARG A 192 -17.05 11.02 3.19
C ARG A 192 -15.78 10.19 3.28
N LEU A 193 -15.54 9.49 4.39
CA LEU A 193 -14.31 8.75 4.65
C LEU A 193 -14.56 7.25 4.82
N PHE A 194 -13.77 6.43 4.12
CA PHE A 194 -13.67 4.99 4.33
C PHE A 194 -12.23 4.65 4.70
N ILE A 195 -11.97 4.32 5.96
CA ILE A 195 -10.63 3.95 6.42
C ILE A 195 -10.53 2.44 6.54
N THR A 196 -9.47 1.84 6.02
CA THR A 196 -9.36 0.39 5.99
C THR A 196 -7.94 -0.13 6.00
N THR A 197 -7.76 -1.35 6.49
CA THR A 197 -6.51 -2.08 6.33
C THR A 197 -6.45 -2.83 5.01
N ASN A 198 -5.40 -3.64 4.81
CA ASN A 198 -5.37 -4.64 3.75
C ASN A 198 -6.59 -5.61 3.80
N ALA A 199 -7.36 -5.66 4.89
CA ALA A 199 -8.64 -6.38 4.91
C ALA A 199 -9.65 -5.85 3.88
N GLY A 200 -9.59 -4.54 3.54
CA GLY A 200 -10.39 -3.93 2.49
C GLY A 200 -9.80 -4.06 1.08
N SER A 201 -8.57 -4.59 0.94
CA SER A 201 -7.92 -4.73 -0.37
C SER A 201 -8.46 -5.89 -1.21
N THR A 202 -9.36 -6.73 -0.66
CA THR A 202 -9.96 -7.89 -1.34
C THR A 202 -11.48 -7.76 -1.45
N GLY A 203 -12.01 -7.94 -2.66
CA GLY A 203 -13.44 -8.14 -2.92
C GLY A 203 -14.39 -6.93 -2.76
N LEU A 204 -13.96 -5.82 -2.19
CA LEU A 204 -14.86 -4.66 -1.99
C LEU A 204 -14.95 -3.75 -3.22
N ASN A 205 -16.13 -3.15 -3.40
CA ASN A 205 -16.39 -2.12 -4.41
C ASN A 205 -16.48 -0.74 -3.71
N LEU A 206 -15.56 0.16 -4.00
CA LEU A 206 -15.48 1.49 -3.39
C LEU A 206 -15.48 2.61 -4.45
N GLN A 207 -16.15 2.38 -5.58
CA GLN A 207 -16.26 3.32 -6.72
C GLN A 207 -16.84 4.69 -6.37
N ALA A 208 -17.57 4.81 -5.26
CA ALA A 208 -18.04 6.11 -4.79
C ALA A 208 -16.87 7.05 -4.43
N ALA A 209 -15.69 6.50 -4.14
CA ALA A 209 -14.49 7.26 -3.86
C ALA A 209 -13.85 7.79 -5.14
N ASN A 210 -13.56 9.09 -5.15
CA ASN A 210 -12.73 9.75 -6.15
C ASN A 210 -11.34 10.07 -5.62
N THR A 211 -11.06 9.77 -4.35
CA THR A 211 -9.75 9.98 -3.73
C THR A 211 -9.28 8.72 -3.01
N VAL A 212 -8.02 8.35 -3.20
CA VAL A 212 -7.37 7.24 -2.48
C VAL A 212 -6.13 7.77 -1.78
N ILE A 213 -6.03 7.57 -0.47
CA ILE A 213 -4.85 7.92 0.32
C ILE A 213 -4.21 6.63 0.81
N ASN A 214 -2.95 6.40 0.44
CA ASN A 214 -2.14 5.33 1.03
C ASN A 214 -1.23 5.97 2.07
N VAL A 215 -1.54 5.72 3.35
CA VAL A 215 -0.75 6.24 4.46
C VAL A 215 0.60 5.55 4.52
N ASP A 216 0.64 4.27 4.22
CA ASP A 216 1.87 3.47 4.13
C ASP A 216 1.93 2.67 2.84
N LEU A 217 3.15 2.47 2.34
CA LEU A 217 3.42 1.73 1.13
C LEU A 217 3.62 0.24 1.44
N PRO A 218 2.86 -0.68 0.82
CA PRO A 218 3.10 -2.10 0.98
C PRO A 218 4.38 -2.51 0.23
N TRP A 219 5.12 -3.49 0.77
CA TRP A 219 6.33 -4.05 0.12
C TRP A 219 6.11 -4.55 -1.31
N ASN A 220 4.88 -4.99 -1.61
CA ASN A 220 4.52 -5.51 -2.92
C ASN A 220 3.72 -4.45 -3.69
N PRO A 221 4.27 -3.90 -4.81
CA PRO A 221 3.57 -2.92 -5.64
C PRO A 221 2.21 -3.41 -6.16
N ALA A 222 2.04 -4.72 -6.33
CA ALA A 222 0.76 -5.28 -6.74
C ALA A 222 -0.34 -5.05 -5.69
N VAL A 223 0.01 -5.03 -4.39
CA VAL A 223 -0.94 -4.72 -3.31
C VAL A 223 -1.35 -3.25 -3.36
N LEU A 224 -0.41 -2.34 -3.65
CA LEU A 224 -0.71 -0.92 -3.85
C LEU A 224 -1.69 -0.70 -5.01
N GLU A 225 -1.41 -1.30 -6.17
CA GLU A 225 -2.31 -1.24 -7.33
C GLU A 225 -3.68 -1.89 -7.04
N GLN A 226 -3.72 -2.95 -6.23
CA GLN A 226 -4.99 -3.52 -5.78
C GLN A 226 -5.80 -2.55 -4.92
N ARG A 227 -5.16 -1.83 -3.98
CA ARG A 227 -5.81 -0.78 -3.17
C ARG A 227 -6.40 0.31 -4.06
N ILE A 228 -5.60 0.87 -4.98
CA ILE A 228 -6.02 1.92 -5.91
C ILE A 228 -7.20 1.44 -6.78
N SER A 229 -7.15 0.20 -7.25
CA SER A 229 -8.22 -0.38 -8.08
C SER A 229 -9.56 -0.57 -7.38
N ARG A 230 -9.64 -0.40 -6.05
CA ARG A 230 -10.92 -0.43 -5.34
C ARG A 230 -11.80 0.77 -5.68
N ALA A 231 -11.17 1.92 -5.92
CA ALA A 231 -11.81 3.16 -6.36
C ALA A 231 -11.71 3.36 -7.88
N HIS A 232 -10.52 3.13 -8.47
CA HIS A 232 -10.28 3.24 -9.91
C HIS A 232 -10.60 1.93 -10.64
N ARG A 233 -11.89 1.68 -10.88
CA ARG A 233 -12.41 0.49 -11.59
C ARG A 233 -13.57 0.82 -12.51
N MET A 234 -13.85 -0.07 -13.46
CA MET A 234 -14.95 0.04 -14.42
C MET A 234 -16.27 0.44 -13.76
N GLY A 235 -16.90 1.53 -14.21
CA GLY A 235 -18.08 2.13 -13.59
C GLY A 235 -17.78 3.38 -12.75
N GLN A 236 -16.49 3.69 -12.54
CA GLN A 236 -16.06 4.98 -12.03
C GLN A 236 -16.35 6.07 -13.07
N LYS A 237 -16.97 7.17 -12.63
CA LYS A 237 -17.34 8.31 -13.48
C LYS A 237 -16.46 9.53 -13.26
N ASN A 238 -15.81 9.62 -12.10
CA ASN A 238 -14.99 10.77 -11.72
C ASN A 238 -13.50 10.44 -11.86
N PRO A 239 -12.65 11.41 -12.22
CA PRO A 239 -11.21 11.27 -12.08
C PRO A 239 -10.84 10.82 -10.66
N VAL A 240 -9.85 9.94 -10.56
CA VAL A 240 -9.40 9.41 -9.26
C VAL A 240 -8.02 9.98 -8.92
N GLN A 241 -7.94 10.70 -7.81
CA GLN A 241 -6.69 11.20 -7.28
C GLN A 241 -6.12 10.23 -6.24
N VAL A 242 -4.86 9.84 -6.41
CA VAL A 242 -4.15 8.95 -5.51
C VAL A 242 -3.05 9.72 -4.80
N TYR A 243 -3.08 9.72 -3.47
CA TYR A 243 -2.01 10.24 -2.62
C TYR A 243 -1.21 9.08 -2.03
N LEU A 244 0.10 9.12 -2.23
CA LEU A 244 1.06 8.20 -1.62
C LEU A 244 1.86 8.98 -0.58
N LEU A 245 1.62 8.75 0.70
CA LEU A 245 2.37 9.41 1.76
C LEU A 245 3.69 8.67 2.00
N VAL A 246 4.80 9.41 1.91
CA VAL A 246 6.15 8.87 2.07
C VAL A 246 6.90 9.73 3.06
N THR A 247 7.38 9.13 4.14
CA THR A 247 8.27 9.82 5.08
C THR A 247 9.69 9.82 4.52
N GLU A 248 10.24 11.01 4.31
CA GLU A 248 11.60 11.22 3.78
C GLU A 248 12.66 10.67 4.72
N ASP A 249 13.83 10.31 4.18
CA ASP A 249 14.97 9.78 4.94
C ASP A 249 14.68 8.47 5.71
N THR A 250 13.56 7.80 5.40
CA THR A 250 13.18 6.51 5.98
C THR A 250 13.21 5.37 4.96
N ILE A 251 12.99 4.15 5.45
CA ILE A 251 12.82 2.96 4.62
C ILE A 251 11.76 3.13 3.52
N GLU A 252 10.76 4.00 3.69
CA GLU A 252 9.70 4.18 2.70
C GLU A 252 10.16 4.80 1.39
N GLU A 253 11.16 5.68 1.39
CA GLU A 253 11.72 6.21 0.13
C GLU A 253 12.40 5.12 -0.70
N LYS A 254 12.93 4.09 -0.04
CA LYS A 254 13.54 2.94 -0.71
C LYS A 254 12.51 1.95 -1.24
N LEU A 255 11.25 2.06 -0.82
CA LEU A 255 10.13 1.23 -1.28
C LEU A 255 9.44 1.80 -2.53
N LEU A 256 9.57 3.11 -2.77
CA LEU A 256 9.02 3.80 -3.91
C LEU A 256 9.82 3.51 -5.19
#